data_AF-A0A7Y8IXZ5-F1
#
_entry.id   AF-A0A7Y8IXZ5-F1
#
_cell.length_a   1.000
_cell.length_b   1.000
_cell.length_c   1.000
_cell.angle_alpha   90.00
_cell.angle_beta   90.00
_cell.angle_gamma   90.00
#
_symmetry.space_group_name_H-M   'P 1'
#
loop_
_entity.id
_entity.type
_entity.pdbx_description
1 polymer ?
#
loop_
_entity_poly.entity_id
_entity_poly.type
_entity_poly.pdbx_seq_one_letter_code
_entity_poly.pdbx_strand_id
1 'polypeptide(L)'
;MYIRKTKRLYKGKLYTNHLLVESVLTPKGPRQRTVCSLGSLEPAPREQWLSLARKMDAALQGQLSLQSQGAETESLLQRARKGRQRPPRSKDISGQSRIVAIDTDRIAIEQHREAGPVHVGHQIWQQLGIEEILGRVGLPKRARLLSEVMTLNRLIHPLSELSMPDWIRRTSLGDILGTDFKELDEDSLYRNLDKLYPISLYPGLSSANQSRLGTRWNIGTEKK
;
A
#
# COMPACT_ATOMS: atom_id res chain seq x y z
N MET A 1 6.94 19.89 6.71
CA MET A 1 8.14 20.77 6.67
C MET A 1 7.78 22.16 6.12
N TYR A 2 8.64 23.18 6.26
CA TYR A 2 8.46 24.50 5.61
C TYR A 2 9.80 25.13 5.18
N ILE A 3 9.76 26.13 4.30
CA ILE A 3 10.94 26.86 3.80
C ILE A 3 11.05 28.20 4.54
N ARG A 4 12.24 28.49 5.08
CA ARG A 4 12.57 29.75 5.77
C ARG A 4 13.58 30.56 4.97
N LYS A 5 13.27 31.84 4.70
CA LYS A 5 14.21 32.81 4.11
C LYS A 5 15.17 33.31 5.19
N THR A 6 16.47 33.27 4.94
CA THR A 6 17.51 33.88 5.78
C THR A 6 18.33 34.86 4.95
N LYS A 7 18.68 35.99 5.56
CA LYS A 7 19.53 37.03 4.95
C LYS A 7 20.83 37.10 5.73
N ARG A 8 21.97 37.08 5.04
CA ARG A 8 23.29 37.26 5.65
C ARG A 8 24.08 38.30 4.88
N LEU A 9 24.70 39.22 5.61
CA LEU A 9 25.58 40.23 5.03
C LEU A 9 27.02 39.72 5.09
N TYR A 10 27.70 39.65 3.95
CA TYR A 10 29.07 39.19 3.86
C TYR A 10 29.84 40.04 2.85
N LYS A 11 30.97 40.62 3.29
CA LYS A 11 31.80 41.53 2.47
C LYS A 11 30.99 42.63 1.76
N GLY A 12 30.06 43.26 2.49
CA GLY A 12 29.22 44.35 1.97
C GLY A 12 28.08 43.94 1.03
N LYS A 13 27.95 42.64 0.67
CA LYS A 13 26.88 42.13 -0.19
C LYS A 13 25.84 41.36 0.62
N LEU A 14 24.56 41.59 0.31
CA LEU A 14 23.42 40.90 0.95
C LEU A 14 23.16 39.57 0.23
N TYR A 15 23.34 38.46 0.93
CA TYR A 15 23.04 37.13 0.42
C TYR A 15 21.72 36.61 0.99
N THR A 16 20.83 36.22 0.10
CA THR A 16 19.57 35.55 0.42
C THR A 16 19.75 34.04 0.30
N ASN A 17 19.36 33.30 1.32
CA ASN A 17 19.35 31.84 1.30
C ASN A 17 17.99 31.30 1.79
N HIS A 18 17.61 30.14 1.29
CA HIS A 18 16.38 29.43 1.67
C HIS A 18 16.76 28.12 2.34
N LEU A 19 16.19 27.87 3.52
CA LEU A 19 16.45 26.68 4.33
C LEU A 19 15.17 25.85 4.42
N LEU A 20 15.27 24.54 4.22
CA LEU A 20 14.20 23.60 4.55
C LEU A 20 14.27 23.27 6.04
N VAL A 21 13.16 23.48 6.75
CA VAL A 21 13.07 23.32 8.21
C VAL A 21 11.96 22.33 8.55
N GLU A 22 12.25 21.43 9.49
CA GLU A 22 11.30 20.51 10.10
C GLU A 22 10.98 20.95 11.55
N SER A 23 9.73 20.75 11.98
CA SER A 23 9.36 20.92 13.38
C SER A 23 9.37 19.54 14.04
N VAL A 24 10.13 19.41 15.12
CA VAL A 24 10.31 18.17 15.88
C VAL A 24 9.72 18.38 17.26
N LEU A 25 8.79 17.51 17.66
CA LEU A 25 8.27 17.50 19.02
C LEU A 25 9.35 16.94 19.95
N THR A 26 9.76 17.73 20.94
CA THR A 26 10.66 17.29 22.01
C THR A 26 9.91 17.25 23.34
N PRO A 27 10.38 16.50 24.35
CA PRO A 27 9.75 16.49 25.68
C PRO A 27 9.61 17.89 26.31
N LYS A 28 10.44 18.85 25.89
CA LYS A 28 10.41 20.26 26.33
C LYS A 28 9.63 21.17 25.37
N GLY A 29 8.78 20.61 24.51
CA GLY A 29 7.98 21.33 23.53
C GLY A 29 8.50 21.23 22.07
N PRO A 30 7.80 21.86 21.12
CA PRO A 30 8.18 21.84 19.72
C PRO A 30 9.49 22.61 19.48
N ARG A 31 10.46 22.00 18.79
CA ARG A 31 11.71 22.63 18.35
C ARG A 31 11.83 22.61 16.83
N GLN A 32 12.60 23.54 16.27
CA GLN A 32 12.85 23.63 14.84
C GLN A 32 14.23 23.04 14.50
N ARG A 33 14.31 22.23 13.46
CA ARG A 33 15.56 21.65 12.94
C ARG A 33 15.72 21.96 11.47
N THR A 34 16.87 22.51 11.08
CA THR A 34 17.20 22.74 9.66
C THR A 34 17.62 21.43 9.01
N VAL A 35 16.92 21.03 7.95
CA VAL A 35 17.19 19.79 7.20
C VAL A 35 18.30 20.02 6.17
N CYS A 36 18.19 21.05 5.34
CA CYS A 36 19.20 21.39 4.36
C CYS A 36 19.07 22.85 3.88
N SER A 37 20.15 23.35 3.25
CA SER A 37 20.17 24.64 2.57
C SER A 37 19.82 24.46 1.09
N LEU A 38 18.75 25.11 0.64
CA LEU A 38 18.25 25.07 -0.73
C LEU A 38 18.92 26.10 -1.64
N GLY A 39 19.60 27.11 -1.07
CA GLY A 39 20.24 28.18 -1.85
C GLY A 39 19.29 29.34 -2.15
N SER A 40 19.59 30.14 -3.17
CA SER A 40 18.67 31.18 -3.63
C SER A 40 17.60 30.55 -4.53
N LEU A 41 16.34 30.65 -4.14
CA LEU A 41 15.16 30.17 -4.88
C LEU A 41 14.43 31.33 -5.59
N GLU A 42 15.10 32.46 -5.80
CA GLU A 42 14.50 33.60 -6.50
C GLU A 42 14.48 33.33 -8.02
N PRO A 43 13.34 33.54 -8.72
CA PRO A 43 12.17 34.34 -8.31
C PRO A 43 10.90 33.50 -8.06
N ALA A 44 10.98 32.36 -7.36
CA ALA A 44 9.77 31.57 -7.10
C ALA A 44 8.81 32.32 -6.14
N PRO A 45 7.53 32.54 -6.51
CA PRO A 45 6.51 33.12 -5.63
C PRO A 45 6.33 32.30 -4.35
N ARG A 46 5.93 32.94 -3.25
CA ARG A 46 5.73 32.29 -1.94
C ARG A 46 4.77 31.09 -2.00
N GLU A 47 3.80 31.12 -2.91
CA GLU A 47 2.83 30.04 -3.13
C GLU A 47 3.51 28.72 -3.57
N GLN A 48 4.59 28.82 -4.35
CA GLN A 48 5.33 27.67 -4.85
C GLN A 48 6.26 27.06 -3.77
N TRP A 49 6.54 27.78 -2.68
CA TRP A 49 7.38 27.28 -1.60
C TRP A 49 6.67 26.23 -0.75
N LEU A 50 5.35 26.36 -0.55
CA LEU A 50 4.57 25.37 0.18
C LEU A 50 4.46 24.07 -0.61
N SER A 51 4.20 24.16 -1.92
CA SER A 51 4.15 22.99 -2.79
C SER A 51 5.52 22.31 -2.89
N LEU A 52 6.61 23.07 -2.99
CA LEU A 52 7.97 22.53 -2.95
C LEU A 52 8.29 21.86 -1.61
N ALA A 53 7.94 22.49 -0.48
CA ALA A 53 8.14 21.91 0.85
C ALA A 53 7.39 20.58 1.01
N ARG A 54 6.13 20.49 0.54
CA ARG A 54 5.32 19.27 0.57
C ARG A 54 5.90 18.17 -0.34
N LYS A 55 6.34 18.53 -1.55
CA LYS A 55 7.01 17.59 -2.46
C LYS A 55 8.30 17.03 -1.85
N MET A 56 9.10 17.88 -1.21
CA MET A 56 10.32 17.45 -0.52
C MET A 56 10.01 16.59 0.71
N ASP A 57 8.98 16.91 1.48
CA ASP A 57 8.55 16.11 2.63
C ASP A 57 8.11 14.70 2.19
N ALA A 58 7.22 14.61 1.20
CA ALA A 58 6.75 13.35 0.61
C ALA A 58 7.91 12.49 0.07
N ALA A 59 8.80 13.10 -0.72
CA ALA A 59 9.95 12.39 -1.28
C ALA A 59 10.99 11.97 -0.22
N LEU A 60 11.14 12.71 0.89
CA LEU A 60 11.99 12.33 2.01
C LEU A 60 11.36 11.26 2.92
N GLN A 61 10.03 11.12 2.90
CA GLN A 61 9.27 10.08 3.59
C GLN A 61 9.10 8.80 2.74
N GLY A 62 9.62 8.78 1.51
CA GLY A 62 9.54 7.63 0.60
C GLY A 62 8.23 7.53 -0.19
N GLN A 63 7.39 8.57 -0.14
CA GLN A 63 6.15 8.63 -0.87
C GLN A 63 6.43 9.12 -2.30
N LEU A 64 6.17 8.27 -3.30
CA LEU A 64 6.33 8.60 -4.71
C LEU A 64 5.14 9.46 -5.16
N SER A 65 5.42 10.69 -5.63
CA SER A 65 4.42 11.54 -6.26
C SER A 65 4.23 11.14 -7.72
N LEU A 66 2.98 11.07 -8.18
CA LEU A 66 2.61 10.76 -9.58
C LEU A 66 2.99 11.88 -10.57
N GLN A 67 3.39 13.06 -10.09
CA GLN A 67 3.76 14.20 -10.93
C GLN A 67 5.27 14.16 -11.24
N SER A 68 5.64 14.47 -12.49
CA SER A 68 7.05 14.53 -12.90
C SER A 68 7.83 15.48 -11.99
N GLN A 69 8.84 14.92 -11.32
CA GLN A 69 9.77 15.69 -10.50
C GLN A 69 10.68 16.45 -11.46
N GLY A 70 10.56 17.78 -11.51
CA GLY A 70 11.45 18.61 -12.34
C GLY A 70 12.91 18.40 -11.92
N ALA A 71 13.85 18.48 -12.87
CA ALA A 71 15.28 18.19 -12.65
C ALA A 71 15.89 18.97 -11.46
N GLU A 72 15.42 20.19 -11.20
CA GLU A 72 15.83 21.00 -10.06
C GLU A 72 15.44 20.37 -8.71
N THR A 73 14.26 19.76 -8.61
CA THR A 73 13.78 19.11 -7.37
C THR A 73 14.60 17.87 -7.02
N GLU A 74 15.04 17.09 -8.02
CA GLU A 74 15.88 15.92 -7.83
C GLU A 74 17.26 16.32 -7.25
N SER A 75 17.85 17.40 -7.77
CA SER A 75 19.13 17.93 -7.28
C SER A 75 19.06 18.41 -5.82
N LEU A 76 17.93 19.02 -5.43
CA LEU A 76 17.66 19.45 -4.06
C LEU A 76 17.41 18.25 -3.14
N LEU A 77 16.75 17.19 -3.62
CA LEU A 77 16.53 15.95 -2.88
C LEU A 77 17.86 15.22 -2.61
N GLN A 78 18.76 15.15 -3.59
CA GLN A 78 20.09 14.57 -3.37
C GLN A 78 20.86 15.35 -2.30
N ARG A 79 20.79 16.68 -2.30
CA ARG A 79 21.40 17.54 -1.27
C ARG A 79 20.75 17.35 0.10
N ALA A 80 19.43 17.20 0.17
CA ALA A 80 18.71 16.93 1.42
C ALA A 80 19.06 15.54 2.00
N ARG A 81 19.16 14.52 1.14
CA ARG A 81 19.60 13.17 1.53
C ARG A 81 21.05 13.17 2.02
N LYS A 82 21.97 13.89 1.35
CA LYS A 82 23.36 14.09 1.79
C LYS A 82 23.45 14.88 3.10
N GLY A 83 22.62 15.90 3.31
CA GLY A 83 22.54 16.65 4.58
C GLY A 83 22.03 15.82 5.78
N ARG A 84 21.28 14.74 5.53
CA ARG A 84 20.92 13.74 6.54
C ARG A 84 22.04 12.71 6.83
N GLN A 85 23.13 12.67 6.04
CA GLN A 85 24.27 11.82 6.34
C GLN A 85 25.10 12.40 7.51
N ARG A 86 24.68 12.00 8.72
CA ARG A 86 25.42 11.80 9.98
C ARG A 86 26.50 12.84 10.39
N PRO A 87 26.23 13.64 11.45
CA PRO A 87 27.12 13.68 12.60
C PRO A 87 27.00 12.36 13.41
N PRO A 88 28.02 11.96 14.19
CA PRO A 88 27.94 10.78 15.06
C PRO A 88 26.75 10.97 16.01
N ARG A 89 25.86 9.97 16.08
CA ARG A 89 24.68 9.97 16.95
C ARG A 89 25.11 10.34 18.39
N SER A 90 24.80 11.55 18.82
CA SER A 90 24.75 11.88 20.23
C SER A 90 23.71 10.96 20.87
N LYS A 91 24.17 10.19 21.87
CA LYS A 91 23.36 9.46 22.84
C LYS A 91 22.35 10.45 23.43
N ASP A 92 21.09 10.36 23.01
CA ASP A 92 19.91 10.80 23.78
C ASP A 92 18.66 10.54 22.93
N ILE A 93 18.28 9.26 22.88
CA ILE A 93 16.89 8.90 22.63
C ILE A 93 16.33 8.57 24.02
N SER A 94 15.66 9.55 24.62
CA SER A 94 14.99 9.42 25.92
C SER A 94 13.59 8.80 25.80
N GLY A 95 13.37 7.92 24.83
CA GLY A 95 12.38 6.86 24.93
C GLY A 95 13.17 5.61 25.27
N GLN A 96 12.66 4.71 26.11
CA GLN A 96 13.32 3.45 26.47
C GLN A 96 13.56 2.60 25.20
N SER A 97 14.57 2.94 24.40
CA SER A 97 15.04 2.12 23.30
C SER A 97 15.85 1.03 23.97
N ARG A 98 15.19 -0.07 24.32
CA ARG A 98 15.89 -1.33 24.54
C ARG A 98 16.64 -1.64 23.26
N ILE A 99 17.94 -1.37 23.28
CA ILE A 99 18.83 -1.84 22.24
C ILE A 99 18.89 -3.36 22.43
N VAL A 100 18.21 -4.08 21.55
CA VAL A 100 18.31 -5.54 21.47
C VAL A 100 19.51 -5.83 20.57
N ALA A 101 20.51 -6.53 21.10
CA ALA A 101 21.58 -7.08 20.28
C ALA A 101 21.01 -8.25 19.48
N ILE A 102 20.96 -8.12 18.15
CA ILE A 102 20.48 -9.16 17.24
C ILE A 102 21.68 -9.67 16.48
N ASP A 103 21.90 -10.98 16.53
CA ASP A 103 22.87 -11.67 15.68
C ASP A 103 22.28 -11.79 14.27
N THR A 104 22.81 -11.01 13.33
CA THR A 104 22.31 -10.95 11.95
C THR A 104 22.49 -12.26 11.20
N ASP A 105 23.48 -13.07 11.58
CA ASP A 105 23.80 -14.32 10.89
C ASP A 105 22.81 -15.44 11.25
N ARG A 106 21.97 -15.21 12.27
CA ARG A 106 20.92 -16.13 12.73
C ARG A 106 19.50 -15.67 12.37
N ILE A 107 19.36 -14.60 11.59
CA ILE A 107 18.04 -14.13 11.14
C ILE A 107 17.59 -15.02 9.97
N ALA A 108 16.53 -15.79 10.19
CA ALA A 108 15.79 -16.48 9.14
C ALA A 108 14.45 -15.78 8.91
N ILE A 109 13.99 -15.77 7.66
CA ILE A 109 12.68 -15.22 7.30
C ILE A 109 11.85 -16.34 6.71
N GLU A 110 10.66 -16.55 7.25
CA GLU A 110 9.71 -17.56 6.79
C GLU A 110 8.43 -16.89 6.31
N GLN A 111 7.73 -17.54 5.36
CA GLN A 111 6.42 -17.12 4.88
C GLN A 111 6.36 -15.67 4.36
N HIS A 112 7.23 -15.33 3.41
CA HIS A 112 7.13 -14.05 2.70
C HIS A 112 5.77 -13.96 2.00
N ARG A 113 4.98 -12.95 2.38
CA ARG A 113 3.65 -12.70 1.84
C ARG A 113 3.58 -11.30 1.24
N GLU A 114 3.01 -11.21 0.05
CA GLU A 114 2.76 -9.91 -0.58
C GLU A 114 1.59 -9.19 0.13
N ALA A 115 1.79 -7.92 0.52
CA ALA A 115 0.78 -7.15 1.25
C ALA A 115 0.31 -5.87 0.57
N GLY A 116 1.16 -5.22 -0.21
CA GLY A 116 0.85 -3.89 -0.78
C GLY A 116 -0.44 -3.86 -1.60
N PRO A 117 -0.53 -4.58 -2.73
CA PRO A 117 -1.69 -4.53 -3.60
C PRO A 117 -2.98 -5.03 -2.93
N VAL A 118 -2.89 -6.13 -2.18
CA VAL A 118 -4.06 -6.72 -1.50
C VAL A 118 -4.60 -5.83 -0.39
N HIS A 119 -3.73 -5.11 0.33
CA HIS A 119 -4.16 -4.15 1.35
C HIS A 119 -4.86 -2.95 0.73
N VAL A 120 -4.30 -2.38 -0.35
CA VAL A 120 -4.94 -1.27 -1.08
C VAL A 120 -6.30 -1.70 -1.63
N GLY A 121 -6.37 -2.90 -2.22
CA GLY A 121 -7.62 -3.47 -2.71
C GLY A 121 -8.67 -3.62 -1.62
N HIS A 122 -8.30 -4.18 -0.46
CA HIS A 122 -9.19 -4.28 0.70
C HIS A 122 -9.69 -2.92 1.18
N GLN A 123 -8.81 -1.91 1.26
CA GLN A 123 -9.22 -0.55 1.67
C GLN A 123 -10.23 0.06 0.68
N ILE A 124 -10.04 -0.14 -0.62
CA ILE A 124 -10.99 0.31 -1.64
C ILE A 124 -12.32 -0.44 -1.52
N TRP A 125 -12.28 -1.76 -1.31
CA TRP A 125 -13.48 -2.58 -1.10
C TRP A 125 -14.34 -2.06 0.06
N GLN A 126 -13.69 -1.71 1.18
CA GLN A 126 -14.35 -1.10 2.35
C GLN A 126 -14.88 0.29 2.03
N GLN A 127 -14.12 1.14 1.34
CA GLN A 127 -14.57 2.49 0.95
C GLN A 127 -15.77 2.47 0.01
N LEU A 128 -15.88 1.46 -0.85
CA LEU A 128 -17.01 1.28 -1.75
C LEU A 128 -18.25 0.69 -1.05
N GLY A 129 -18.11 0.22 0.19
CA GLY A 129 -19.21 -0.36 0.97
C GLY A 129 -19.75 -1.68 0.38
N ILE A 130 -18.92 -2.42 -0.36
CA ILE A 130 -19.38 -3.63 -1.06
C ILE A 130 -19.76 -4.72 -0.06
N GLU A 131 -19.03 -4.82 1.06
CA GLU A 131 -19.30 -5.78 2.14
C GLU A 131 -20.73 -5.60 2.71
N GLU A 132 -21.14 -4.35 2.92
CA GLU A 132 -22.48 -3.98 3.40
C GLU A 132 -23.54 -4.23 2.33
N ILE A 133 -23.26 -3.92 1.06
CA ILE A 133 -24.18 -4.18 -0.06
C ILE A 133 -24.46 -5.68 -0.16
N LEU A 134 -23.42 -6.51 -0.22
CA LEU A 134 -23.58 -7.97 -0.28
C LEU A 134 -24.28 -8.50 0.97
N GLY A 135 -24.03 -7.90 2.14
CA GLY A 135 -24.72 -8.23 3.38
C GLY A 135 -26.23 -7.97 3.31
N ARG A 136 -26.63 -6.82 2.74
CA ARG A 136 -28.04 -6.46 2.55
C ARG A 136 -28.77 -7.36 1.55
N VAL A 137 -28.06 -7.88 0.55
CA VAL A 137 -28.59 -8.88 -0.40
C VAL A 137 -28.76 -10.26 0.25
N GLY A 138 -28.25 -10.47 1.47
CA GLY A 138 -28.41 -11.70 2.23
C GLY A 138 -27.30 -12.72 1.98
N LEU A 139 -26.16 -12.31 1.39
CA LEU A 139 -25.05 -13.23 1.21
C LEU A 139 -24.39 -13.59 2.55
N PRO A 140 -24.11 -14.87 2.81
CA PRO A 140 -23.47 -15.29 4.04
C PRO A 140 -22.05 -14.70 4.13
N LYS A 141 -21.57 -14.43 5.35
CA LYS A 141 -20.25 -13.80 5.59
C LYS A 141 -19.11 -14.48 4.83
N ARG A 142 -19.10 -15.82 4.79
CA ARG A 142 -18.09 -16.59 4.03
C ARG A 142 -18.14 -16.28 2.54
N ALA A 143 -19.33 -16.15 1.95
CA ALA A 143 -19.47 -15.84 0.54
C ALA A 143 -19.02 -14.41 0.22
N ARG A 144 -19.33 -13.45 1.08
CA ARG A 144 -18.88 -12.05 0.93
C ARG A 144 -17.35 -11.94 0.95
N LEU A 145 -16.74 -12.62 1.92
CA LEU A 145 -15.28 -12.71 2.03
C LEU A 145 -14.64 -13.37 0.80
N LEU A 146 -15.18 -14.49 0.30
CA LEU A 146 -14.66 -15.10 -0.93
C LEU A 146 -14.87 -14.18 -2.13
N SER A 147 -15.98 -13.44 -2.21
CA SER A 147 -16.26 -12.51 -3.30
C SER A 147 -15.26 -11.35 -3.34
N GLU A 148 -14.88 -10.83 -2.18
CA GLU A 148 -13.81 -9.85 -2.04
C GLU A 148 -12.50 -10.41 -2.57
N VAL A 149 -12.06 -11.55 -2.03
CA VAL A 149 -10.79 -12.17 -2.41
C VAL A 149 -10.73 -12.49 -3.91
N MET A 150 -11.82 -13.02 -4.48
CA MET A 150 -11.91 -13.31 -5.91
C MET A 150 -11.83 -12.04 -6.74
N THR A 151 -12.50 -10.96 -6.33
CA THR A 151 -12.44 -9.68 -7.03
C THR A 151 -11.04 -9.08 -6.97
N LEU A 152 -10.38 -9.14 -5.80
CA LEU A 152 -8.99 -8.71 -5.65
C LEU A 152 -8.05 -9.52 -6.53
N ASN A 153 -8.25 -10.84 -6.65
CA ASN A 153 -7.49 -11.65 -7.59
C ASN A 153 -7.65 -11.14 -9.02
N ARG A 154 -8.89 -10.87 -9.46
CA ARG A 154 -9.18 -10.38 -10.81
C ARG A 154 -8.54 -9.01 -11.12
N LEU A 155 -8.32 -8.18 -10.11
CA LEU A 155 -7.71 -6.85 -10.26
C LEU A 155 -6.18 -6.87 -10.17
N ILE A 156 -5.61 -7.72 -9.29
CA ILE A 156 -4.18 -7.71 -8.95
C ILE A 156 -3.41 -8.73 -9.78
N HIS A 157 -3.90 -9.97 -9.86
CA HIS A 157 -3.21 -11.07 -10.51
C HIS A 157 -4.24 -12.08 -11.06
N PRO A 158 -4.81 -11.81 -12.24
CA PRO A 158 -6.03 -12.47 -12.74
C PRO A 158 -5.79 -13.93 -13.10
N LEU A 159 -5.88 -14.80 -12.10
CA LEU A 159 -5.69 -16.23 -12.22
C LEU A 159 -7.04 -16.95 -12.37
N SER A 160 -6.99 -18.22 -12.76
CA SER A 160 -8.14 -19.11 -12.64
C SER A 160 -8.43 -19.43 -11.18
N GLU A 161 -9.66 -19.82 -10.89
CA GLU A 161 -10.09 -20.31 -9.58
C GLU A 161 -9.26 -21.50 -9.12
N LEU A 162 -8.83 -22.37 -10.06
CA LEU A 162 -7.91 -23.47 -9.79
C LEU A 162 -6.58 -23.00 -9.16
N SER A 163 -6.02 -21.89 -9.64
CA SER A 163 -4.73 -21.36 -9.16
C SER A 163 -4.88 -20.31 -8.05
N MET A 164 -6.11 -19.88 -7.77
CA MET A 164 -6.37 -18.80 -6.82
C MET A 164 -6.03 -19.18 -5.37
N PRO A 165 -6.33 -20.39 -4.85
CA PRO A 165 -5.95 -20.76 -3.49
C PRO A 165 -4.44 -20.63 -3.22
N ASP A 166 -3.60 -21.05 -4.16
CA ASP A 166 -2.15 -20.89 -4.06
C ASP A 166 -1.71 -19.43 -4.09
N TRP A 167 -2.38 -18.59 -4.88
CA TRP A 167 -2.13 -17.15 -4.88
C TRP A 167 -2.53 -16.52 -3.53
N ILE A 168 -3.73 -16.82 -3.03
CA ILE A 168 -4.22 -16.31 -1.73
C ILE A 168 -3.22 -16.64 -0.63
N ARG A 169 -2.74 -17.90 -0.57
CA ARG A 169 -1.76 -18.36 0.43
C ARG A 169 -0.39 -17.68 0.33
N ARG A 170 -0.02 -17.08 -0.81
CA ARG A 170 1.22 -16.32 -1.00
C ARG A 170 1.06 -14.81 -0.74
N THR A 171 -0.16 -14.36 -0.49
CA THR A 171 -0.46 -12.98 -0.08
C THR A 171 -0.77 -12.91 1.41
N SER A 172 -0.86 -11.69 1.93
CA SER A 172 -1.28 -11.40 3.32
C SER A 172 -2.79 -11.27 3.46
N LEU A 173 -3.60 -11.72 2.49
CA LEU A 173 -5.06 -11.68 2.57
C LEU A 173 -5.59 -12.39 3.82
N GLY A 174 -4.96 -13.49 4.25
CA GLY A 174 -5.33 -14.18 5.48
C GLY A 174 -5.15 -13.32 6.72
N ASP A 175 -4.06 -12.55 6.78
CA ASP A 175 -3.76 -11.66 7.90
C ASP A 175 -4.67 -10.42 7.90
N ILE A 176 -4.90 -9.83 6.72
CA ILE A 176 -5.74 -8.64 6.55
C ILE A 176 -7.21 -8.94 6.88
N LEU A 177 -7.73 -10.08 6.40
CA LEU A 177 -9.12 -10.48 6.60
C LEU A 177 -9.34 -11.31 7.89
N GLY A 178 -8.27 -11.58 8.65
CA GLY A 178 -8.31 -12.39 9.86
C GLY A 178 -8.89 -13.79 9.63
N THR A 179 -8.59 -14.42 8.49
CA THR A 179 -9.17 -15.69 8.05
C THR A 179 -8.11 -16.64 7.54
N ASP A 180 -8.14 -17.89 7.99
CA ASP A 180 -7.25 -18.93 7.46
C ASP A 180 -7.78 -19.47 6.12
N PHE A 181 -6.90 -19.54 5.12
CA PHE A 181 -7.17 -20.04 3.77
C PHE A 181 -6.38 -21.31 3.44
N LYS A 182 -5.76 -21.97 4.42
CA LYS A 182 -5.01 -23.22 4.18
C LYS A 182 -5.85 -24.30 3.51
N GLU A 183 -7.08 -24.50 3.97
CA GLU A 183 -8.02 -25.50 3.46
C GLU A 183 -8.91 -24.98 2.32
N LEU A 184 -8.66 -23.76 1.82
CA LEU A 184 -9.43 -23.25 0.69
C LEU A 184 -9.09 -24.05 -0.57
N ASP A 185 -10.12 -24.61 -1.18
CA ASP A 185 -10.10 -25.27 -2.48
C ASP A 185 -10.77 -24.42 -3.57
N GLU A 186 -10.53 -24.79 -4.82
CA GLU A 186 -11.12 -24.17 -6.00
C GLU A 186 -12.64 -24.40 -6.08
N ASP A 187 -13.12 -25.54 -5.59
CA ASP A 187 -14.55 -25.88 -5.59
C ASP A 187 -15.37 -24.88 -4.77
N SER A 188 -14.85 -24.45 -3.62
CA SER A 188 -15.47 -23.41 -2.80
C SER A 188 -15.56 -22.08 -3.55
N LEU A 189 -14.58 -21.76 -4.40
CA LEU A 189 -14.57 -20.53 -5.20
C LEU A 189 -15.59 -20.60 -6.33
N TYR A 190 -15.67 -21.71 -7.05
CA TYR A 190 -16.69 -21.92 -8.08
C TYR A 190 -18.11 -21.84 -7.51
N ARG A 191 -18.37 -22.55 -6.40
CA ARG A 191 -19.66 -22.50 -5.70
C ARG A 191 -19.98 -21.10 -5.17
N ASN A 192 -18.96 -20.28 -4.91
CA ASN A 192 -19.17 -18.90 -4.48
C ASN A 192 -19.64 -18.02 -5.65
N LEU A 193 -19.13 -18.23 -6.86
CA LEU A 193 -19.60 -17.51 -8.05
C LEU A 193 -21.07 -17.79 -8.35
N ASP A 194 -21.53 -19.03 -8.16
CA ASP A 194 -22.93 -19.38 -8.32
C ASP A 194 -23.85 -18.59 -7.39
N LYS A 195 -23.37 -18.19 -6.20
CA LYS A 195 -24.12 -17.38 -5.23
C LYS A 195 -24.18 -15.90 -5.62
N LEU A 196 -23.26 -15.44 -6.45
CA LEU A 196 -23.24 -14.08 -6.99
C LEU A 196 -24.08 -13.95 -8.26
N TYR A 197 -24.38 -15.07 -8.93
CA TYR A 197 -25.28 -15.08 -10.07
C TYR A 197 -26.74 -14.90 -9.61
N PRO A 198 -27.61 -14.22 -10.38
CA PRO A 198 -28.93 -13.85 -9.89
C PRO A 198 -29.81 -15.08 -9.59
N ILE A 199 -30.20 -15.21 -8.32
CA ILE A 199 -31.41 -15.93 -7.88
C ILE A 199 -32.70 -15.31 -8.47
N SER A 200 -32.63 -14.20 -9.22
CA SER A 200 -33.77 -13.42 -9.71
C SER A 200 -34.05 -13.48 -11.22
N LEU A 201 -33.29 -14.22 -12.04
CA LEU A 201 -33.55 -14.30 -13.49
C LEU A 201 -33.95 -15.73 -13.90
N TYR A 202 -35.28 -15.93 -13.95
CA TYR A 202 -36.03 -17.05 -14.53
C TYR A 202 -36.20 -18.34 -13.70
N PRO A 203 -37.44 -18.69 -13.29
CA PRO A 203 -37.79 -20.02 -12.76
C PRO A 203 -37.61 -21.16 -13.77
N GLY A 204 -37.39 -20.86 -15.06
CA GLY A 204 -37.34 -21.84 -16.15
C GLY A 204 -35.96 -22.41 -16.50
N LEU A 205 -34.87 -21.90 -15.92
CA LEU A 205 -33.50 -22.30 -16.28
C LEU A 205 -32.87 -23.33 -15.32
N SER A 206 -33.49 -23.56 -14.16
CA SER A 206 -33.00 -24.55 -13.19
C SER A 206 -33.08 -26.00 -13.72
N SER A 207 -34.11 -26.33 -14.52
CA SER A 207 -34.25 -27.67 -15.12
C SER A 207 -33.38 -27.89 -16.36
N ALA A 208 -33.04 -26.82 -17.09
CA ALA A 208 -32.27 -26.91 -18.34
C ALA A 208 -30.75 -27.08 -18.12
N ASN A 209 -30.22 -26.56 -17.01
CA ASN A 209 -28.78 -26.71 -16.70
C ASN A 209 -28.45 -28.02 -15.97
N GLN A 210 -29.37 -28.59 -15.18
CA GLN A 210 -29.17 -29.92 -14.59
C GLN A 210 -29.09 -31.02 -15.66
N SER A 211 -29.89 -30.91 -16.73
CA SER A 211 -29.87 -31.87 -17.85
C SER A 211 -28.68 -31.70 -18.80
N ARG A 212 -28.01 -30.54 -18.82
CA ARG A 212 -26.81 -30.31 -19.67
C ARG A 212 -25.49 -30.67 -18.99
N LEU A 213 -25.41 -30.57 -17.66
CA LEU A 213 -24.21 -30.94 -16.91
C LEU A 213 -24.06 -32.47 -16.75
N GLY A 214 -25.17 -33.23 -16.74
CA GLY A 214 -25.14 -34.70 -16.69
C GLY A 214 -24.68 -35.39 -17.97
N THR A 215 -24.78 -34.73 -19.13
CA THR A 215 -24.57 -35.39 -20.44
C THR A 215 -23.20 -35.11 -21.06
N ARG A 216 -22.37 -34.26 -20.44
CA ARG A 216 -21.14 -33.76 -21.06
C ARG A 216 -19.83 -34.26 -20.44
N TRP A 217 -19.91 -35.14 -19.45
CA TRP A 217 -18.77 -35.85 -18.86
C TRP A 217 -18.97 -37.37 -18.94
N ASN A 218 -19.28 -37.89 -20.13
CA ASN A 218 -19.09 -39.31 -20.43
C ASN A 218 -17.84 -39.41 -21.31
N ILE A 219 -16.66 -39.25 -20.69
CA ILE A 219 -15.40 -39.58 -21.34
C ILE A 219 -15.35 -41.11 -21.33
N GLY A 220 -15.66 -41.69 -22.48
CA GLY A 220 -15.57 -43.13 -22.69
C GLY A 220 -14.18 -43.62 -22.32
N THR A 221 -14.13 -44.52 -21.33
CA THR A 221 -13.00 -45.41 -21.13
C THR A 221 -12.99 -46.43 -22.25
N GLU A 222 -12.43 -46.10 -23.40
CA GLU A 222 -12.07 -47.11 -24.40
C GLU A 222 -10.73 -47.73 -23.99
N LYS A 223 -10.83 -48.95 -23.46
CA LYS A 223 -9.72 -49.89 -23.33
C LYS A 223 -9.18 -50.21 -24.73
N LYS A 224 -7.88 -50.04 -24.92
CA LYS A 224 -7.03 -50.94 -25.70
C LYS A 224 -5.68 -51.04 -25.02
#